data_AF-A0A817YJY4-F1
#
_entry.id   AF-A0A817YJY4-F1
#
_cell.length_a   1.000
_cell.length_b   1.000
_cell.length_c   1.000
_cell.angle_alpha   90.00
_cell.angle_beta   90.00
_cell.angle_gamma   90.00
#
_symmetry.space_group_name_H-M   'P 1'
#
loop_
_entity.id
_entity.type
_entity.pdbx_description
1 polymer ?
#
loop_
_entity_poly.entity_id
_entity_poly.type
_entity_poly.pdbx_seq_one_letter_code
_entity_poly.pdbx_strand_id
1 'polypeptide(L)'
;MSTGSTTYNSDLGTYDLFKQLEQEFDHYVSSSNWRNELHCQSFEITPEFVLKVIYPKMKQEAETLAEKIATTVANRTERWGPATSTTLAHRIIEILFSNGIRRGSIPSEDKFLQRREMLIRNALTSSDGLRFSILMLPNRDRNKAKNDGYLPDLGEVISLLQLWSIVKAMLIATEQFALILIKIFKKVDASVKTIADVQKSIETILTTEKTSIIDSQQRQDNHFRLDILREELNNGYNVANVEKAELLLRELAHRNCTVAWFLQSITEVIQVQTKSIRLFVVQDARRYACYDTDLNEHIQAYSRCLNQIVVQLGISENIILTSHEQLEQE
;
A
#
# COMPACT_ATOMS: atom_id res chain seq x y z
N MET A 1 -0.08 40.44 -22.62
CA MET A 1 -0.21 39.75 -21.33
C MET A 1 -1.05 38.52 -21.59
N SER A 2 -0.42 37.36 -21.66
CA SER A 2 -1.08 36.09 -21.99
C SER A 2 -1.68 35.50 -20.71
N THR A 3 -3.01 35.45 -20.62
CA THR A 3 -3.75 34.69 -19.63
C THR A 3 -3.68 33.22 -20.01
N GLY A 4 -2.61 32.55 -19.60
CA GLY A 4 -2.51 31.10 -19.71
C GLY A 4 -3.56 30.45 -18.80
N SER A 5 -4.62 29.91 -19.40
CA SER A 5 -5.52 29.00 -18.71
C SER A 5 -4.70 27.77 -18.30
N THR A 6 -4.38 27.65 -17.03
CA THR A 6 -3.95 26.37 -16.45
C THR A 6 -5.13 25.41 -16.53
N THR A 7 -5.20 24.68 -17.63
CA THR A 7 -5.98 23.45 -17.73
C THR A 7 -5.41 22.49 -16.70
N TYR A 8 -6.12 22.38 -15.57
CA TYR A 8 -5.90 21.31 -14.62
C TYR A 8 -6.21 20.00 -15.34
N ASN A 9 -5.17 19.23 -15.67
CA ASN A 9 -5.33 17.80 -15.99
C ASN A 9 -5.76 17.09 -14.69
N SER A 10 -7.04 17.21 -14.34
CA SER A 10 -7.69 16.34 -13.38
C SER A 10 -7.91 15.00 -14.07
N ASP A 11 -7.11 13.98 -13.75
CA ASP A 11 -7.54 12.61 -13.97
C ASP A 11 -8.79 12.38 -13.12
N LEU A 12 -9.96 12.50 -13.76
CA LEU A 12 -11.34 12.43 -13.26
C LEU A 12 -11.75 11.03 -12.76
N GLY A 13 -10.81 10.24 -12.22
CA GLY A 13 -11.02 8.80 -12.02
C GLY A 13 -11.40 8.35 -10.60
N THR A 14 -10.97 9.07 -9.57
CA THR A 14 -11.10 8.64 -8.16
C THR A 14 -11.95 9.62 -7.36
N TYR A 15 -11.74 10.92 -7.56
CA TYR A 15 -12.60 11.96 -6.99
C TYR A 15 -14.04 11.84 -7.51
N ASP A 16 -14.22 11.58 -8.81
CA ASP A 16 -15.55 11.37 -9.38
C ASP A 16 -16.18 10.05 -8.95
N LEU A 17 -15.39 9.00 -8.68
CA LEU A 17 -15.90 7.75 -8.09
C LEU A 17 -16.40 8.00 -6.66
N PHE A 18 -15.65 8.74 -5.83
CA PHE A 18 -16.09 9.10 -4.49
C PHE A 18 -17.26 10.08 -4.48
N LYS A 19 -17.28 11.03 -5.42
CA LYS A 19 -18.44 11.89 -5.63
C LYS A 19 -19.63 11.11 -6.17
N GLN A 20 -19.42 10.11 -7.02
CA GLN A 20 -20.47 9.19 -7.47
C GLN A 20 -20.95 8.35 -6.30
N LEU A 21 -20.10 7.95 -5.35
CA LEU A 21 -20.53 7.24 -4.14
C LEU A 21 -21.33 8.13 -3.20
N GLU A 22 -20.88 9.38 -3.01
CA GLU A 22 -21.61 10.40 -2.26
C GLU A 22 -22.95 10.71 -2.94
N GLN A 23 -22.96 10.86 -4.27
CA GLN A 23 -24.15 11.11 -5.07
C GLN A 23 -25.08 9.91 -5.17
N GLU A 24 -24.55 8.68 -5.26
CA GLU A 24 -25.33 7.44 -5.27
C GLU A 24 -25.88 7.18 -3.88
N PHE A 25 -25.17 7.55 -2.81
CA PHE A 25 -25.71 7.54 -1.46
C PHE A 25 -26.83 8.57 -1.31
N ASP A 26 -26.60 9.81 -1.71
CA ASP A 26 -27.61 10.87 -1.70
C ASP A 26 -28.81 10.49 -2.57
N HIS A 27 -28.56 9.90 -3.75
CA HIS A 27 -29.57 9.42 -4.68
C HIS A 27 -30.30 8.20 -4.13
N TYR A 28 -29.61 7.24 -3.52
CA TYR A 28 -30.22 6.07 -2.90
C TYR A 28 -31.11 6.54 -1.75
N VAL A 29 -30.60 7.34 -0.81
CA VAL A 29 -31.37 7.93 0.31
C VAL A 29 -32.59 8.73 -0.17
N SER A 30 -32.44 9.54 -1.24
CA SER A 30 -33.53 10.36 -1.78
C SER A 30 -34.50 9.63 -2.72
N SER A 31 -34.09 8.53 -3.37
CA SER A 31 -34.87 7.84 -4.41
C SER A 31 -36.02 6.96 -3.89
N SER A 32 -36.24 6.88 -2.57
CA SER A 32 -37.31 6.06 -1.95
C SER A 32 -37.25 4.55 -2.21
N ASN A 33 -36.41 4.05 -3.12
CA ASN A 33 -36.34 2.64 -3.54
C ASN A 33 -35.94 1.70 -2.40
N TRP A 34 -35.08 2.14 -1.49
CA TRP A 34 -34.68 1.40 -0.30
C TRP A 34 -35.83 1.17 0.70
N ARG A 35 -36.88 2.02 0.69
CA ARG A 35 -38.07 1.81 1.54
C ARG A 35 -38.87 0.58 1.11
N ASN A 36 -38.84 0.29 -0.19
CA ASN A 36 -39.52 -0.86 -0.77
C ASN A 36 -38.74 -2.17 -0.51
N GLU A 37 -37.41 -2.12 -0.51
CA GLU A 37 -36.54 -3.27 -0.18
C GLU A 37 -36.63 -3.67 1.31
N LEU A 38 -37.05 -2.75 2.20
CA LEU A 38 -37.02 -2.93 3.66
C LEU A 38 -38.41 -2.98 4.33
N HIS A 39 -39.50 -2.90 3.57
CA HIS A 39 -40.89 -2.97 4.04
C HIS A 39 -41.19 -2.10 5.30
N CYS A 40 -40.65 -0.89 5.39
CA CYS A 40 -40.79 -0.05 6.58
C CYS A 40 -41.53 1.27 6.28
N GLN A 41 -42.60 1.57 7.04
CA GLN A 41 -43.48 2.73 6.82
C GLN A 41 -42.96 4.05 7.42
N SER A 42 -41.98 3.99 8.32
CA SER A 42 -41.28 5.15 8.87
C SER A 42 -39.82 4.77 9.09
N PHE A 43 -38.89 5.62 8.67
CA PHE A 43 -37.48 5.28 8.71
C PHE A 43 -36.64 6.40 9.31
N GLU A 44 -35.98 6.05 10.41
CA GLU A 44 -34.86 6.76 10.98
C GLU A 44 -33.60 6.09 10.43
N ILE A 45 -32.63 6.87 9.92
CA ILE A 45 -31.32 6.31 9.53
C ILE A 45 -30.64 5.84 10.81
N THR A 46 -30.78 4.55 11.13
CA THR A 46 -30.13 3.96 12.29
C THR A 46 -28.68 3.61 11.95
N PRO A 47 -27.76 3.63 12.93
CA PRO A 47 -26.41 3.12 12.75
C PRO A 47 -26.39 1.73 12.10
N GLU A 48 -27.35 0.88 12.45
CA GLU A 48 -27.48 -0.48 11.93
C GLU A 48 -27.79 -0.55 10.42
N PHE A 49 -28.53 0.41 9.87
CA PHE A 49 -28.79 0.49 8.43
C PHE A 49 -27.57 0.95 7.64
N VAL A 50 -26.88 1.99 8.12
CA VAL A 50 -25.62 2.45 7.51
C VAL A 50 -24.62 1.29 7.49
N LEU A 51 -24.59 0.53 8.57
CA LEU A 51 -23.77 -0.67 8.74
C LEU A 51 -24.09 -1.82 7.77
N LYS A 52 -25.37 -2.15 7.57
CA LYS A 52 -25.77 -3.34 6.82
C LYS A 52 -25.90 -3.12 5.31
N VAL A 53 -26.22 -1.91 4.87
CA VAL A 53 -26.61 -1.66 3.46
C VAL A 53 -25.61 -0.77 2.73
N ILE A 54 -25.17 0.31 3.38
CA ILE A 54 -24.35 1.34 2.74
C ILE A 54 -22.87 0.98 2.78
N TYR A 55 -22.36 0.58 3.95
CA TYR A 55 -20.93 0.28 4.07
C TYR A 55 -20.41 -0.87 3.21
N PRO A 56 -21.14 -1.99 2.99
CA PRO A 56 -20.65 -3.04 2.08
C PRO A 56 -20.37 -2.53 0.68
N LYS A 57 -21.24 -1.64 0.14
CA LYS A 57 -21.03 -1.01 -1.17
C LYS A 57 -19.83 -0.07 -1.16
N MET A 58 -19.74 0.81 -0.15
CA MET A 58 -18.60 1.73 -0.03
C MET A 58 -17.26 1.00 0.12
N LYS A 59 -17.25 -0.12 0.86
CA LYS A 59 -16.07 -0.97 1.02
C LYS A 59 -15.68 -1.63 -0.30
N GLN A 60 -16.63 -2.22 -1.02
CA GLN A 60 -16.39 -2.82 -2.34
C GLN A 60 -15.78 -1.81 -3.32
N GLU A 61 -16.24 -0.57 -3.28
CA GLU A 61 -15.74 0.49 -4.15
C GLU A 61 -14.34 0.96 -3.73
N ALA A 62 -14.07 1.01 -2.43
CA ALA A 62 -12.71 1.23 -1.92
C ALA A 62 -11.75 0.09 -2.33
N GLU A 63 -12.22 -1.16 -2.37
CA GLU A 63 -11.45 -2.31 -2.89
C GLU A 63 -11.18 -2.18 -4.39
N THR A 64 -12.21 -1.86 -5.18
CA THR A 64 -12.10 -1.63 -6.63
C THR A 64 -11.11 -0.51 -6.93
N LEU A 65 -11.14 0.56 -6.15
CA LEU A 65 -10.17 1.64 -6.25
C LEU A 65 -8.75 1.17 -5.94
N ALA A 66 -8.57 0.40 -4.87
CA ALA A 66 -7.27 -0.13 -4.48
C ALA A 66 -6.66 -0.99 -5.61
N GLU A 67 -7.48 -1.86 -6.23
CA GLU A 67 -7.10 -2.68 -7.38
C GLU A 67 -6.70 -1.83 -8.59
N LYS A 68 -7.49 -0.79 -8.91
CA LYS A 68 -7.21 0.14 -10.02
C LYS A 68 -5.88 0.88 -9.82
N ILE A 69 -5.62 1.36 -8.60
CA ILE A 69 -4.37 2.05 -8.26
C ILE A 69 -3.19 1.08 -8.39
N ALA A 70 -3.27 -0.10 -7.77
CA ALA A 70 -2.21 -1.10 -7.81
C ALA A 70 -1.90 -1.54 -9.25
N THR A 71 -2.93 -1.82 -10.05
CA THR A 71 -2.79 -2.20 -11.47
C THR A 71 -2.17 -1.09 -12.31
N THR A 72 -2.55 0.17 -12.08
CA THR A 72 -1.97 1.31 -12.78
C THR A 72 -0.47 1.44 -12.48
N VAL A 73 -0.09 1.29 -11.21
CA VAL A 73 1.32 1.31 -10.78
C VAL A 73 2.09 0.13 -11.37
N ALA A 74 1.52 -1.08 -11.35
CA ALA A 74 2.14 -2.25 -11.97
C ALA A 74 2.41 -2.02 -13.46
N ASN A 75 1.42 -1.56 -14.22
CA ASN A 75 1.56 -1.27 -15.65
C ASN A 75 2.59 -0.16 -15.93
N ARG A 76 2.69 0.86 -15.06
CA ARG A 76 3.71 1.90 -15.20
C ARG A 76 5.10 1.33 -14.96
N THR A 77 5.32 0.64 -13.84
CA THR A 77 6.63 0.06 -13.50
C THR A 77 7.12 -0.97 -14.52
N GLU A 78 6.22 -1.68 -15.22
CA GLU A 78 6.58 -2.59 -16.30
C GLU A 78 7.02 -1.89 -17.60
N ARG A 79 6.56 -0.65 -17.83
CA ARG A 79 6.94 0.14 -19.02
C ARG A 79 8.36 0.71 -18.97
N TRP A 80 8.99 0.76 -17.80
CA TRP A 80 10.34 1.36 -17.63
C TRP A 80 11.48 0.44 -18.11
N GLY A 81 11.13 -0.68 -18.75
CA GLY A 81 12.06 -1.57 -19.43
C GLY A 81 13.01 -2.32 -18.48
N PRO A 82 13.82 -3.24 -19.02
CA PRO A 82 14.78 -4.02 -18.24
C PRO A 82 15.81 -3.15 -17.49
N ALA A 83 16.04 -1.91 -17.94
CA ALA A 83 17.08 -1.03 -17.41
C ALA A 83 16.83 -0.54 -15.96
N THR A 84 15.60 -0.63 -15.45
CA THR A 84 15.28 -0.24 -14.07
C THR A 84 14.53 -1.37 -13.36
N SER A 85 15.24 -2.16 -12.57
CA SER A 85 14.63 -3.18 -11.71
C SER A 85 13.82 -2.48 -10.61
N THR A 86 12.55 -2.21 -10.90
CA THR A 86 11.63 -1.54 -9.96
C THR A 86 11.48 -2.37 -8.69
N THR A 87 11.60 -1.72 -7.53
CA THR A 87 11.53 -2.37 -6.21
C THR A 87 10.10 -2.30 -5.65
N LEU A 88 9.81 -3.11 -4.62
CA LEU A 88 8.52 -2.99 -3.91
C LEU A 88 8.38 -1.60 -3.28
N ALA A 89 9.46 -1.08 -2.69
CA ALA A 89 9.50 0.29 -2.16
C ALA A 89 9.13 1.35 -3.21
N HIS A 90 9.64 1.19 -4.44
CA HIS A 90 9.29 2.09 -5.55
C HIS A 90 7.80 2.00 -5.93
N ARG A 91 7.23 0.80 -5.97
CA ARG A 91 5.77 0.62 -6.21
C ARG A 91 4.94 1.28 -5.11
N ILE A 92 5.34 1.14 -3.85
CA ILE A 92 4.65 1.78 -2.71
C ILE A 92 4.71 3.30 -2.82
N ILE A 93 5.85 3.86 -3.25
CA ILE A 93 6.00 5.30 -3.52
C ILE A 93 5.05 5.76 -4.62
N GLU A 94 5.01 5.06 -5.75
CA GLU A 94 4.11 5.38 -6.85
C GLU A 94 2.63 5.33 -6.42
N ILE A 95 2.26 4.40 -5.53
CA ILE A 95 0.93 4.38 -4.93
C ILE A 95 0.70 5.65 -4.11
N LEU A 96 1.59 5.99 -3.17
CA LEU A 96 1.48 7.19 -2.33
C LEU A 96 1.41 8.49 -3.15
N PHE A 97 2.04 8.52 -4.32
CA PHE A 97 2.07 9.67 -5.23
C PHE A 97 1.07 9.61 -6.37
N SER A 98 0.20 8.59 -6.41
CA SER A 98 -0.85 8.50 -7.42
C SER A 98 -1.73 9.75 -7.39
N ASN A 99 -2.04 10.31 -8.57
CA ASN A 99 -2.88 11.50 -8.74
C ASN A 99 -4.26 11.36 -8.08
N GLY A 100 -4.75 10.13 -7.90
CA GLY A 100 -6.01 9.85 -7.21
C GLY A 100 -5.95 9.99 -5.69
N ILE A 101 -4.75 10.00 -5.11
CA ILE A 101 -4.48 10.09 -3.66
C ILE A 101 -3.96 11.47 -3.30
N ARG A 102 -3.06 12.01 -4.13
CA ARG A 102 -2.38 13.27 -3.88
C ARG A 102 -2.96 14.39 -4.74
N ARG A 103 -3.18 15.56 -4.12
CA ARG A 103 -3.35 16.84 -4.83
C ARG A 103 -1.99 17.54 -5.00
N GLY A 104 -1.59 17.87 -6.24
CA GLY A 104 -0.39 18.66 -6.55
C GLY A 104 0.79 17.86 -7.12
N SER A 105 1.77 18.54 -7.71
CA SER A 105 2.89 17.94 -8.49
C SER A 105 3.91 17.21 -7.62
N ILE A 106 4.25 15.97 -7.97
CA ILE A 106 5.36 15.22 -7.34
C ILE A 106 6.62 16.10 -7.35
N PRO A 107 7.31 16.28 -6.21
CA PRO A 107 8.61 16.96 -6.19
C PRO A 107 9.50 16.31 -7.24
N SER A 108 9.88 17.07 -8.26
CA SER A 108 10.71 16.58 -9.38
C SER A 108 12.16 16.35 -8.98
N GLU A 109 12.48 16.38 -7.69
CA GLU A 109 13.83 16.15 -7.19
C GLU A 109 14.05 14.65 -7.03
N ASP A 110 14.84 14.05 -7.94
CA ASP A 110 15.23 12.64 -7.88
C ASP A 110 15.77 12.25 -6.49
N LYS A 111 16.48 13.16 -5.82
CA LYS A 111 16.98 12.98 -4.44
C LYS A 111 15.87 12.77 -3.42
N PHE A 112 14.74 13.45 -3.58
CA PHE A 112 13.58 13.27 -2.70
C PHE A 112 12.99 11.87 -2.85
N LEU A 113 12.76 11.43 -4.08
CA LEU A 113 12.23 10.10 -4.36
C LEU A 113 13.18 9.00 -3.89
N GLN A 114 14.48 9.12 -4.18
CA GLN A 114 15.51 8.18 -3.70
C GLN A 114 15.54 8.09 -2.16
N ARG A 115 15.47 9.23 -1.46
CA ARG A 115 15.45 9.24 0.00
C ARG A 115 14.20 8.54 0.55
N ARG A 116 13.03 8.78 -0.06
CA ARG A 116 11.79 8.11 0.35
C ARG A 116 11.85 6.62 0.06
N GLU A 117 12.45 6.21 -1.06
CA GLU A 117 12.58 4.80 -1.41
C GLU A 117 13.46 4.07 -0.39
N MET A 118 14.57 4.69 0.01
CA MET A 118 15.45 4.15 1.04
C MET A 118 14.75 4.02 2.39
N LEU A 119 13.94 5.02 2.80
CA LEU A 119 13.19 4.95 4.06
C LEU A 119 12.16 3.82 4.06
N ILE A 120 11.40 3.68 2.98
CA ILE A 120 10.40 2.60 2.87
C ILE A 120 11.10 1.24 2.80
N ARG A 121 12.21 1.14 2.07
CA ARG A 121 13.01 -0.09 2.00
C ARG A 121 13.52 -0.53 3.37
N ASN A 122 14.08 0.40 4.15
CA ASN A 122 14.55 0.10 5.49
C ASN A 122 13.40 -0.32 6.43
N ALA A 123 12.22 0.29 6.28
CA ALA A 123 11.04 -0.09 7.05
C ALA A 123 10.53 -1.49 6.66
N LEU A 124 10.54 -1.82 5.36
CA LEU A 124 10.14 -3.14 4.84
C LEU A 124 11.03 -4.29 5.33
N THR A 125 12.28 -4.03 5.69
CA THR A 125 13.20 -5.03 6.27
C THR A 125 13.33 -4.97 7.78
N SER A 126 12.66 -4.02 8.44
CA SER A 126 12.65 -3.92 9.89
C SER A 126 11.82 -5.03 10.54
N SER A 127 12.10 -5.35 11.80
CA SER A 127 11.32 -6.31 12.60
C SER A 127 9.86 -5.92 12.78
N ASP A 128 9.55 -4.64 12.63
CA ASP A 128 8.27 -4.02 12.94
C ASP A 128 7.28 -3.96 11.78
N GLY A 129 7.74 -4.33 10.58
CA GLY A 129 7.02 -4.19 9.32
C GLY A 129 6.90 -2.73 8.87
N LEU A 130 6.18 -2.53 7.76
CA LEU A 130 5.98 -1.18 7.22
C LEU A 130 4.86 -0.46 7.97
N ARG A 131 5.24 0.52 8.79
CA ARG A 131 4.34 1.39 9.54
C ARG A 131 4.33 2.80 8.97
N PHE A 132 3.14 3.34 8.73
CA PHE A 132 2.93 4.74 8.38
C PHE A 132 2.18 5.44 9.49
N SER A 133 2.41 6.74 9.69
CA SER A 133 1.63 7.56 10.60
C SER A 133 1.13 8.81 9.90
N ILE A 134 -0.14 9.14 10.08
CA ILE A 134 -0.75 10.38 9.58
C ILE A 134 -1.49 11.08 10.72
N LEU A 135 -1.24 12.37 10.89
CA LEU A 135 -2.00 13.21 11.81
C LEU A 135 -3.30 13.64 11.11
N MET A 136 -4.43 13.07 11.53
CA MET A 136 -5.73 13.32 10.90
C MET A 136 -6.87 12.98 11.86
N LEU A 137 -8.08 13.49 11.57
CA LEU A 137 -9.29 13.26 12.37
C LEU A 137 -9.09 13.62 13.85
N PRO A 138 -8.60 14.84 14.18
CA PRO A 138 -8.30 15.21 15.56
C PRO A 138 -9.57 15.31 16.42
N ASN A 139 -10.58 16.03 15.92
CA ASN A 139 -11.95 16.15 16.45
C ASN A 139 -12.79 16.98 15.47
N ARG A 140 -14.12 17.03 15.62
CA ARG A 140 -14.95 17.94 14.80
C ARG A 140 -14.97 19.37 15.36
N ASP A 141 -14.91 20.34 14.45
CA ASP A 141 -15.13 21.76 14.77
C ASP A 141 -16.57 21.94 15.28
N ARG A 142 -16.74 22.62 16.43
CA ARG A 142 -18.05 22.85 17.07
C ARG A 142 -18.90 23.91 16.37
N ASN A 143 -18.38 24.51 15.30
CA ASN A 143 -19.14 25.46 14.52
C ASN A 143 -20.34 24.79 13.85
N LYS A 144 -21.55 25.13 14.34
CA LYS A 144 -22.84 24.63 13.82
C LYS A 144 -23.08 24.94 12.34
N ALA A 145 -22.39 25.93 11.78
CA ALA A 145 -22.46 26.20 10.34
C ALA A 145 -21.66 25.20 9.49
N LYS A 146 -20.76 24.43 10.11
CA LYS A 146 -19.90 23.44 9.44
C LYS A 146 -20.27 22.00 9.75
N ASN A 147 -20.69 21.73 10.98
CA ASN A 147 -20.92 20.37 11.48
C ASN A 147 -22.22 20.30 12.27
N ASP A 148 -22.95 19.20 12.07
CA ASP A 148 -24.10 18.85 12.90
C ASP A 148 -23.64 17.91 14.02
N GLY A 149 -23.31 18.49 15.17
CA GLY A 149 -22.80 17.75 16.34
C GLY A 149 -21.27 17.57 16.38
N TYR A 150 -20.83 16.74 17.33
CA TYR A 150 -19.41 16.52 17.64
C TYR A 150 -18.96 15.08 17.38
N LEU A 151 -19.86 14.20 16.92
CA LEU A 151 -19.55 12.81 16.59
C LEU A 151 -19.16 12.68 15.11
N PRO A 152 -18.40 11.63 14.76
CA PRO A 152 -18.03 11.36 13.37
C PRO A 152 -19.27 11.18 12.49
N ASP A 153 -19.17 11.63 11.25
CA ASP A 153 -20.17 11.41 10.22
C ASP A 153 -19.60 10.64 9.02
N LEU A 154 -20.36 10.66 7.92
CA LEU A 154 -20.01 9.98 6.69
C LEU A 154 -18.67 10.47 6.10
N GLY A 155 -18.31 11.74 6.29
CA GLY A 155 -17.05 12.30 5.82
C GLY A 155 -15.85 11.61 6.46
N GLU A 156 -15.92 11.31 7.76
CA GLU A 156 -14.88 10.53 8.42
C GLU A 156 -14.85 9.06 7.97
N VAL A 157 -16.02 8.43 7.75
CA VAL A 157 -16.08 7.06 7.19
C VAL A 157 -15.40 7.02 5.81
N ILE A 158 -15.75 7.96 4.92
CA ILE A 158 -15.15 8.05 3.58
C ILE A 158 -13.64 8.25 3.70
N SER A 159 -13.19 9.12 4.59
CA SER A 159 -11.75 9.36 4.82
C SER A 159 -11.03 8.10 5.29
N LEU A 160 -11.63 7.32 6.19
CA LEU A 160 -11.05 6.05 6.65
C LEU A 160 -10.97 5.00 5.54
N LEU A 161 -12.02 4.87 4.71
CA LEU A 161 -12.03 3.96 3.56
C LEU A 161 -11.02 4.40 2.48
N GLN A 162 -10.83 5.70 2.30
CA GLN A 162 -9.78 6.24 1.42
C GLN A 162 -8.39 5.84 1.93
N LEU A 163 -8.08 6.11 3.20
CA LEU A 163 -6.81 5.70 3.80
C LEU A 163 -6.60 4.19 3.71
N TRP A 164 -7.66 3.41 3.94
CA TRP A 164 -7.61 1.96 3.81
C TRP A 164 -7.37 1.50 2.37
N SER A 165 -8.00 2.11 1.36
CA SER A 165 -7.77 1.75 -0.05
C SER A 165 -6.32 1.99 -0.49
N ILE A 166 -5.65 3.00 0.07
CA ILE A 166 -4.21 3.23 -0.13
C ILE A 166 -3.39 2.05 0.40
N VAL A 167 -3.65 1.64 1.65
CA VAL A 167 -2.94 0.50 2.26
C VAL A 167 -3.25 -0.80 1.51
N LYS A 168 -4.52 -1.02 1.14
CA LYS A 168 -4.96 -2.17 0.36
C LYS A 168 -4.28 -2.22 -1.01
N ALA A 169 -4.10 -1.09 -1.68
CA ALA A 169 -3.38 -1.03 -2.95
C ALA A 169 -1.91 -1.47 -2.79
N MET A 170 -1.27 -1.11 -1.67
CA MET A 170 0.10 -1.56 -1.38
C MET A 170 0.19 -3.07 -1.13
N LEU A 171 -0.81 -3.64 -0.44
CA LEU A 171 -0.90 -5.08 -0.23
C LEU A 171 -1.07 -5.81 -1.57
N ILE A 172 -1.99 -5.36 -2.42
CA ILE A 172 -2.19 -5.92 -3.78
C ILE A 172 -0.91 -5.79 -4.61
N ALA A 173 -0.23 -4.64 -4.57
CA ALA A 173 1.03 -4.46 -5.28
C ALA A 173 2.14 -5.39 -4.75
N THR A 174 2.14 -5.69 -3.45
CA THR A 174 3.05 -6.68 -2.84
C THR A 174 2.77 -8.07 -3.37
N GLU A 175 1.51 -8.49 -3.44
CA GLU A 175 1.09 -9.79 -4.00
C GLU A 175 1.49 -9.92 -5.47
N GLN A 176 1.22 -8.88 -6.28
CA GLN A 176 1.63 -8.83 -7.68
C GLN A 176 3.15 -8.93 -7.83
N PHE A 177 3.91 -8.24 -6.97
CA PHE A 177 5.36 -8.31 -6.97
C PHE A 177 5.88 -9.70 -6.56
N ALA A 178 5.24 -10.34 -5.58
CA ALA A 178 5.52 -11.72 -5.20
C ALA A 178 5.35 -12.68 -6.39
N LEU A 179 4.28 -12.53 -7.17
CA LEU A 179 4.03 -13.34 -8.37
C LEU A 179 5.14 -13.16 -9.43
N ILE A 180 5.72 -11.97 -9.55
CA ILE A 180 6.87 -11.73 -10.44
C ILE A 180 8.07 -12.54 -9.94
N LEU A 181 8.40 -12.47 -8.64
CA LEU A 181 9.53 -13.21 -8.05
C LEU A 181 9.35 -14.72 -8.18
N ILE A 182 8.14 -15.22 -7.91
CA ILE A 182 7.79 -16.64 -8.11
C ILE A 182 7.94 -17.03 -9.57
N LYS A 183 7.50 -16.20 -10.52
CA LYS A 183 7.63 -16.49 -11.96
C LYS A 183 9.09 -16.53 -12.41
N ILE A 184 9.94 -15.66 -11.88
CA ILE A 184 11.39 -15.72 -12.09
C ILE A 184 11.93 -17.06 -11.58
N PHE A 185 11.62 -17.41 -10.34
CA PHE A 185 12.21 -18.58 -9.70
C PHE A 185 11.66 -19.91 -10.21
N LYS A 186 10.42 -19.96 -10.72
CA LYS A 186 9.83 -21.16 -11.34
C LYS A 186 10.62 -21.70 -12.53
N LYS A 187 11.47 -20.88 -13.15
CA LYS A 187 12.41 -21.29 -14.20
C LYS A 187 13.62 -22.04 -13.67
N VAL A 188 13.94 -21.85 -12.38
CA VAL A 188 14.99 -22.56 -11.64
C VAL A 188 14.42 -23.80 -10.97
N ASP A 189 13.24 -23.67 -10.35
CA ASP A 189 12.57 -24.76 -9.66
C ASP A 189 11.06 -24.72 -9.89
N ALA A 190 10.56 -25.67 -10.70
CA ALA A 190 9.15 -25.75 -11.07
C ALA A 190 8.22 -26.11 -9.89
N SER A 191 8.77 -26.61 -8.77
CA SER A 191 7.98 -27.01 -7.60
C SER A 191 7.49 -25.82 -6.76
N VAL A 192 8.13 -24.65 -6.92
CA VAL A 192 7.84 -23.44 -6.15
C VAL A 192 6.45 -22.88 -6.48
N LYS A 193 5.65 -22.62 -5.45
CA LYS A 193 4.30 -22.05 -5.59
C LYS A 193 4.14 -20.72 -4.85
N THR A 194 4.87 -20.53 -3.77
CA THR A 194 4.79 -19.37 -2.88
C THR A 194 6.14 -18.67 -2.76
N ILE A 195 6.15 -17.44 -2.24
CA ILE A 195 7.39 -16.72 -1.98
C ILE A 195 8.23 -17.37 -0.85
N ALA A 196 7.57 -18.04 0.10
CA ALA A 196 8.25 -18.82 1.14
C ALA A 196 8.99 -20.03 0.54
N ASP A 197 8.41 -20.69 -0.47
CA ASP A 197 9.09 -21.76 -1.21
C ASP A 197 10.33 -21.22 -1.94
N VAL A 198 10.24 -20.01 -2.51
CA VAL A 198 11.40 -19.32 -3.13
C VAL A 198 12.50 -19.12 -2.09
N GLN A 199 12.19 -18.52 -0.93
CA GLN A 199 13.18 -18.27 0.12
C GLN A 199 13.87 -19.57 0.57
N LYS A 200 13.08 -20.60 0.90
CA LYS A 200 13.61 -21.90 1.32
C LYS A 200 14.49 -22.54 0.24
N SER A 201 14.07 -22.44 -1.02
CA SER A 201 14.84 -23.00 -2.14
C SER A 201 16.15 -22.25 -2.33
N ILE A 202 16.15 -20.92 -2.17
CA ILE A 202 17.38 -20.12 -2.21
C ILE A 202 18.35 -20.50 -1.09
N GLU A 203 17.88 -20.76 0.12
CA GLU A 203 18.72 -21.23 1.23
C GLU A 203 19.39 -22.58 0.94
N THR A 204 18.83 -23.39 0.03
CA THR A 204 19.49 -24.63 -0.45
C THR A 204 20.45 -24.41 -1.61
N ILE A 205 20.32 -23.29 -2.34
CA ILE A 205 21.20 -22.92 -3.45
C ILE A 205 22.41 -22.13 -2.94
N LEU A 206 22.16 -21.22 -2.00
CA LEU A 206 23.13 -20.29 -1.44
C LEU A 206 23.36 -20.58 0.04
N THR A 207 24.62 -20.67 0.45
CA THR A 207 25.00 -20.89 1.86
C THR A 207 25.87 -19.75 2.37
N THR A 208 25.86 -19.54 3.69
CA THR A 208 26.67 -18.54 4.40
C THR A 208 28.10 -19.02 4.70
N GLU A 209 28.46 -20.28 4.45
CA GLU A 209 29.78 -20.86 4.75
C GLU A 209 30.71 -20.97 3.51
N LYS A 210 31.93 -20.42 3.64
CA LYS A 210 32.88 -20.14 2.53
C LYS A 210 33.40 -21.36 1.78
N THR A 211 33.02 -21.49 0.50
CA THR A 211 33.75 -22.25 -0.55
C THR A 211 33.42 -21.69 -1.95
N SER A 212 34.44 -21.19 -2.65
CA SER A 212 34.43 -20.80 -4.08
C SER A 212 34.75 -22.01 -4.98
N ILE A 213 34.54 -22.12 -6.30
CA ILE A 213 34.33 -21.22 -7.46
C ILE A 213 33.35 -21.94 -8.42
N ILE A 214 32.41 -21.23 -9.05
CA ILE A 214 31.68 -21.75 -10.22
C ILE A 214 32.54 -21.55 -11.46
N ASP A 215 33.12 -22.64 -11.99
CA ASP A 215 33.73 -22.66 -13.32
C ASP A 215 32.88 -23.52 -14.26
N SER A 216 32.28 -22.91 -15.29
CA SER A 216 31.68 -23.65 -16.41
C SER A 216 31.54 -22.80 -17.69
N GLN A 217 31.67 -23.51 -18.83
CA GLN A 217 31.99 -23.03 -20.17
C GLN A 217 30.92 -22.18 -20.90
N GLN A 218 31.44 -21.33 -21.79
CA GLN A 218 30.80 -20.23 -22.52
C GLN A 218 29.72 -20.64 -23.56
N ARG A 219 28.62 -19.86 -23.62
CA ARG A 219 27.78 -19.65 -24.83
C ARG A 219 27.30 -18.19 -24.89
N GLN A 220 27.19 -17.65 -26.11
CA GLN A 220 27.65 -16.31 -26.48
C GLN A 220 26.73 -15.08 -26.26
N ASP A 221 25.46 -15.19 -25.87
CA ASP A 221 24.56 -14.02 -26.03
C ASP A 221 24.20 -13.20 -24.77
N ASN A 222 24.81 -13.46 -23.59
CA ASN A 222 24.57 -12.65 -22.37
C ASN A 222 25.80 -12.51 -21.45
N HIS A 223 27.00 -12.68 -22.00
CA HIS A 223 28.23 -12.93 -21.24
C HIS A 223 28.55 -11.85 -20.19
N PHE A 224 28.52 -10.57 -20.58
CA PHE A 224 28.94 -9.48 -19.70
C PHE A 224 28.06 -9.34 -18.45
N ARG A 225 26.73 -9.44 -18.58
CA ARG A 225 25.83 -9.31 -17.43
C ARG A 225 25.92 -10.53 -16.51
N LEU A 226 26.04 -11.73 -17.09
CA LEU A 226 26.26 -12.95 -16.33
C LEU A 226 27.55 -12.90 -15.52
N ASP A 227 28.63 -12.38 -16.11
CA ASP A 227 29.92 -12.26 -15.42
C ASP A 227 29.85 -11.27 -14.24
N ILE A 228 29.14 -10.14 -14.39
CA ILE A 228 28.85 -9.22 -13.28
C ILE A 228 28.05 -9.91 -12.16
N LEU A 229 27.00 -10.67 -12.51
CA LEU A 229 26.18 -11.34 -11.52
C LEU A 229 26.92 -12.48 -10.81
N ARG A 230 27.83 -13.17 -11.52
CA ARG A 230 28.73 -14.17 -10.92
C ARG A 230 29.68 -13.52 -9.93
N GLU A 231 30.24 -12.37 -10.27
CA GLU A 231 31.09 -11.59 -9.37
C GLU A 231 30.32 -11.12 -8.13
N GLU A 232 29.10 -10.59 -8.32
CA GLU A 232 28.20 -10.23 -7.22
C GLU A 232 27.90 -11.42 -6.31
N LEU A 233 27.62 -12.58 -6.90
CA LEU A 233 27.36 -13.81 -6.16
C LEU A 233 28.60 -14.25 -5.37
N ASN A 234 29.76 -14.31 -6.01
CA ASN A 234 31.03 -14.74 -5.39
C ASN A 234 31.51 -13.78 -4.28
N ASN A 235 31.17 -12.50 -4.38
CA ASN A 235 31.55 -11.50 -3.38
C ASN A 235 30.66 -11.54 -2.12
N GLY A 236 29.44 -12.07 -2.22
CA GLY A 236 28.45 -12.04 -1.13
C GLY A 236 27.97 -13.39 -0.61
N TYR A 237 28.11 -14.47 -1.40
CA TYR A 237 27.40 -15.73 -1.17
C TYR A 237 28.24 -16.95 -1.59
N ASN A 238 28.00 -18.09 -0.95
CA ASN A 238 28.54 -19.38 -1.40
C ASN A 238 27.47 -20.17 -2.11
N VAL A 239 27.88 -21.03 -3.04
CA VAL A 239 26.94 -21.77 -3.89
C VAL A 239 27.01 -23.26 -3.57
N ALA A 240 25.94 -23.77 -2.96
CA ALA A 240 25.77 -25.19 -2.68
C ALA A 240 25.22 -25.96 -3.88
N ASN A 241 24.45 -25.31 -4.76
CA ASN A 241 23.93 -25.91 -6.00
C ASN A 241 24.29 -25.06 -7.22
N VAL A 242 25.38 -25.42 -7.89
CA VAL A 242 25.93 -24.69 -9.03
C VAL A 242 24.97 -24.62 -10.21
N GLU A 243 24.28 -25.72 -10.53
CA GLU A 243 23.35 -25.78 -11.66
C GLU A 243 22.16 -24.83 -11.46
N LYS A 244 21.51 -24.89 -10.28
CA LYS A 244 20.39 -24.00 -9.97
C LYS A 244 20.84 -22.54 -9.83
N ALA A 245 22.03 -22.28 -9.29
CA ALA A 245 22.58 -20.93 -9.25
C ALA A 245 22.82 -20.38 -10.66
N GLU A 246 23.36 -21.18 -11.57
CA GLU A 246 23.58 -20.76 -12.96
C GLU A 246 22.25 -20.45 -13.68
N LEU A 247 21.21 -21.28 -13.47
CA LEU A 247 19.86 -21.00 -14.00
C LEU A 247 19.30 -19.70 -13.43
N LEU A 248 19.45 -19.46 -12.12
CA LEU A 248 19.02 -18.21 -11.49
C LEU A 248 19.73 -16.99 -12.10
N LEU A 249 21.06 -17.05 -12.24
CA LEU A 249 21.84 -15.96 -12.82
C LEU A 249 21.43 -15.67 -14.27
N ARG A 250 21.11 -16.69 -15.06
CA ARG A 250 20.60 -16.53 -16.44
C ARG A 250 19.24 -15.82 -16.47
N GLU A 251 18.33 -16.20 -15.57
CA GLU A 251 17.02 -15.55 -15.47
C GLU A 251 17.13 -14.09 -15.00
N LEU A 252 18.01 -13.81 -14.04
CA LEU A 252 18.29 -12.45 -13.57
C LEU A 252 18.96 -11.61 -14.67
N ALA A 253 19.94 -12.16 -15.40
CA ALA A 253 20.59 -11.49 -16.52
C ALA A 253 19.60 -11.14 -17.63
N HIS A 254 18.71 -12.07 -18.00
CA HIS A 254 17.68 -11.85 -19.01
C HIS A 254 16.72 -10.69 -18.64
N ARG A 255 16.49 -10.48 -17.34
CA ARG A 255 15.63 -9.42 -16.80
C ARG A 255 16.40 -8.18 -16.33
N ASN A 256 17.73 -8.20 -16.48
CA ASN A 256 18.66 -7.17 -16.02
C ASN A 256 18.55 -6.84 -14.51
N CYS A 257 18.19 -7.82 -13.69
CA CYS A 257 18.15 -7.72 -12.23
C CYS A 257 19.47 -8.15 -11.59
N THR A 258 19.79 -7.63 -10.41
CA THR A 258 20.96 -8.06 -9.61
C THR A 258 20.58 -9.18 -8.63
N VAL A 259 21.58 -9.91 -8.12
CA VAL A 259 21.35 -10.94 -7.10
C VAL A 259 20.84 -10.30 -5.81
N ALA A 260 21.49 -9.21 -5.37
CA ALA A 260 21.09 -8.45 -4.19
C ALA A 260 19.65 -7.94 -4.31
N TRP A 261 19.26 -7.40 -5.48
CA TRP A 261 17.88 -6.96 -5.71
C TRP A 261 16.89 -8.10 -5.51
N PHE A 262 17.18 -9.29 -6.03
CA PHE A 262 16.26 -10.43 -5.95
C PHE A 262 16.08 -10.92 -4.52
N LEU A 263 17.18 -11.12 -3.79
CA LEU A 263 17.17 -11.56 -2.40
C LEU A 263 16.50 -10.55 -1.47
N GLN A 264 16.82 -9.27 -1.66
CA GLN A 264 16.20 -8.17 -0.94
C GLN A 264 14.69 -8.12 -1.21
N SER A 265 14.27 -8.26 -2.46
CA SER A 265 12.86 -8.26 -2.86
C SER A 265 12.06 -9.39 -2.22
N ILE A 266 12.64 -10.59 -2.10
CA ILE A 266 12.01 -11.72 -1.40
C ILE A 266 11.81 -11.39 0.07
N THR A 267 12.84 -10.83 0.70
CA THR A 267 12.80 -10.43 2.12
C THR A 267 11.69 -9.40 2.37
N GLU A 268 11.63 -8.35 1.55
CA GLU A 268 10.60 -7.30 1.64
C GLU A 268 9.17 -7.88 1.53
N VAL A 269 8.92 -8.75 0.56
CA VAL A 269 7.60 -9.38 0.36
C VAL A 269 7.22 -10.25 1.56
N ILE A 270 8.15 -11.06 2.06
CA ILE A 270 7.90 -11.96 3.19
C ILE A 270 7.61 -11.19 4.47
N GLN A 271 8.33 -10.09 4.71
CA GLN A 271 8.06 -9.22 5.85
C GLN A 271 6.66 -8.62 5.77
N VAL A 272 6.24 -8.12 4.61
CA VAL A 272 4.87 -7.61 4.43
C VAL A 272 3.83 -8.71 4.61
N GLN A 273 4.04 -9.92 4.08
CA GLN A 273 3.09 -11.02 4.28
C GLN A 273 2.99 -11.48 5.74
N THR A 274 4.06 -11.32 6.52
CA THR A 274 4.11 -11.74 7.93
C THR A 274 3.57 -10.67 8.89
N LYS A 275 3.84 -9.39 8.62
CA LYS A 275 3.54 -8.27 9.53
C LYS A 275 2.47 -7.30 9.03
N SER A 276 2.05 -7.46 7.78
CA SER A 276 1.14 -6.56 7.07
C SER A 276 1.66 -5.11 6.98
N ILE A 277 0.93 -4.26 6.28
CA ILE A 277 1.18 -2.81 6.24
C ILE A 277 0.18 -2.15 7.18
N ARG A 278 0.66 -1.29 8.08
CA ARG A 278 -0.18 -0.61 9.08
C ARG A 278 -0.08 0.90 8.94
N LEU A 279 -1.22 1.58 8.97
CA LEU A 279 -1.36 3.03 8.99
C LEU A 279 -1.98 3.48 10.30
N PHE A 280 -1.20 4.23 11.07
CA PHE A 280 -1.60 4.87 12.30
C PHE A 280 -2.22 6.23 12.00
N VAL A 281 -3.52 6.35 12.22
CA VAL A 281 -4.24 7.61 12.17
C VAL A 281 -4.20 8.24 13.55
N VAL A 282 -3.33 9.23 13.69
CA VAL A 282 -3.04 9.90 14.97
C VAL A 282 -4.12 10.94 15.23
N GLN A 283 -4.98 10.65 16.21
CA GLN A 283 -6.07 11.50 16.70
C GLN A 283 -5.55 12.36 17.85
N ASP A 284 -5.06 13.55 17.53
CA ASP A 284 -4.52 14.46 18.53
C ASP A 284 -5.24 15.81 18.46
N ALA A 285 -6.40 15.88 19.12
CA ALA A 285 -7.18 17.10 19.25
C ALA A 285 -6.38 18.21 19.97
N ARG A 286 -5.64 17.86 21.03
CA ARG A 286 -4.98 18.83 21.91
C ARG A 286 -3.78 19.51 21.26
N ARG A 287 -3.31 18.99 20.12
CA ARG A 287 -2.34 19.68 19.28
C ARG A 287 -2.89 20.92 18.59
N TYR A 288 -4.21 21.08 18.47
CA TYR A 288 -4.83 22.21 17.79
C TYR A 288 -5.56 23.11 18.79
N ALA A 289 -5.14 24.39 18.83
CA ALA A 289 -5.69 25.38 19.76
C ALA A 289 -7.22 25.57 19.67
N CYS A 290 -7.81 25.29 18.50
CA CYS A 290 -9.26 25.36 18.31
C CYS A 290 -10.04 24.30 19.09
N TYR A 291 -9.39 23.26 19.61
CA TYR A 291 -10.00 22.24 20.47
C TYR A 291 -9.60 22.36 21.94
N ASP A 292 -8.87 23.41 22.36
CA ASP A 292 -8.43 23.55 23.76
C ASP A 292 -9.61 23.64 24.74
N THR A 293 -10.69 24.28 24.33
CA THR A 293 -11.91 24.44 25.14
C THR A 293 -12.83 23.21 25.08
N ASP A 294 -12.48 22.19 24.31
CA ASP A 294 -13.31 21.00 24.18
C ASP A 294 -13.26 20.16 25.47
N LEU A 295 -14.42 19.65 25.87
CA LEU A 295 -14.52 18.69 26.97
C LEU A 295 -13.81 17.39 26.57
N ASN A 296 -12.96 16.86 27.46
CA ASN A 296 -12.26 15.60 27.24
C ASN A 296 -13.22 14.44 26.91
N GLU A 297 -14.40 14.43 27.52
CA GLU A 297 -15.44 13.43 27.28
C GLU A 297 -15.89 13.42 25.81
N HIS A 298 -15.97 14.58 25.16
CA HIS A 298 -16.38 14.68 23.75
C HIS A 298 -15.28 14.16 22.83
N ILE A 299 -14.01 14.51 23.11
CA ILE A 299 -12.86 14.01 22.35
C ILE A 299 -12.79 12.48 22.46
N GLN A 300 -12.94 11.95 23.68
CA GLN A 300 -12.97 10.50 23.92
C GLN A 300 -14.17 9.82 23.25
N ALA A 301 -15.34 10.44 23.26
CA ALA A 301 -16.53 9.92 22.59
C ALA A 301 -16.34 9.86 21.06
N TYR A 302 -15.75 10.91 20.47
CA TYR A 302 -15.40 10.96 19.05
C TYR A 302 -14.42 9.84 18.68
N SER A 303 -13.29 9.73 19.40
CA SER A 303 -12.30 8.67 19.18
C SER A 303 -12.89 7.27 19.38
N ARG A 304 -13.73 7.06 20.39
CA ARG A 304 -14.40 5.77 20.62
C ARG A 304 -15.34 5.41 19.48
N CYS A 305 -16.11 6.38 18.98
CA CYS A 305 -17.01 6.18 17.86
C CYS A 305 -16.24 5.83 16.57
N LEU A 306 -15.15 6.54 16.25
CA LEU A 306 -14.30 6.20 15.11
C LEU A 306 -13.69 4.80 15.23
N ASN A 307 -13.26 4.40 16.43
CA ASN A 307 -12.75 3.04 16.65
C ASN A 307 -13.81 1.97 16.39
N GLN A 308 -15.05 2.21 16.84
CA GLN A 308 -16.17 1.32 16.54
C GLN A 308 -16.43 1.23 15.03
N ILE A 309 -16.38 2.36 14.32
CA ILE A 309 -16.51 2.41 12.85
C ILE A 309 -15.40 1.58 12.19
N VAL A 310 -14.13 1.76 12.56
CA VAL A 310 -12.99 1.00 12.01
C VAL A 310 -13.15 -0.51 12.20
N VAL A 311 -13.60 -0.94 13.39
CA VAL A 311 -13.88 -2.35 13.68
C VAL A 311 -15.05 -2.86 12.83
N GLN A 312 -16.12 -2.09 12.73
CA GLN A 312 -17.32 -2.47 11.96
C GLN A 312 -17.07 -2.53 10.45
N LEU A 313 -16.21 -1.67 9.91
CA LEU A 313 -15.76 -1.73 8.52
C LEU A 313 -14.84 -2.94 8.26
N GLY A 314 -14.32 -3.57 9.32
CA GLY A 314 -13.36 -4.67 9.23
C GLY A 314 -12.04 -4.23 8.62
N ILE A 315 -11.57 -3.03 8.96
CA ILE A 315 -10.30 -2.44 8.46
C ILE A 315 -9.26 -2.25 9.58
N SER A 316 -9.57 -2.70 10.79
CA SER A 316 -8.74 -2.53 12.01
C SER A 316 -7.40 -3.24 11.97
N GLU A 317 -7.19 -4.19 11.06
CA GLU A 317 -5.88 -4.83 10.87
C GLU A 317 -4.86 -3.87 10.26
N ASN A 318 -5.32 -2.96 9.39
CA ASN A 318 -4.46 -2.07 8.60
C ASN A 318 -4.57 -0.61 9.01
N ILE A 319 -5.71 -0.19 9.57
CA ILE A 319 -5.95 1.17 10.05
C ILE A 319 -6.05 1.15 11.57
N ILE A 320 -5.07 1.77 12.23
CA ILE A 320 -4.99 1.87 13.68
C ILE A 320 -5.26 3.31 14.08
N LEU A 321 -6.32 3.54 14.85
CA LEU A 321 -6.56 4.86 15.44
C LEU A 321 -5.79 4.93 16.76
N THR A 322 -4.97 5.96 16.92
CA THR A 322 -4.10 6.11 18.09
C THR A 322 -3.98 7.58 18.47
N SER A 323 -3.56 7.86 19.70
CA SER A 323 -3.10 9.20 20.09
C SER A 323 -1.60 9.34 19.88
N HIS A 324 -1.09 10.57 19.91
CA HIS A 324 0.36 10.79 19.81
C HIS A 324 1.12 10.11 20.95
N GLU A 325 0.58 10.18 22.17
CA GLU A 325 1.14 9.58 23.39
C GLU A 325 1.21 8.05 23.30
N GLN A 326 0.17 7.42 22.74
CA GLN A 326 0.14 5.97 22.52
C GLN A 326 1.13 5.55 21.44
N LEU A 327 1.29 6.33 20.37
CA LEU A 327 2.26 6.05 19.32
C LEU A 327 3.72 6.09 19.82
N GLU A 328 4.03 6.94 20.81
CA GLU A 328 5.37 6.99 21.43
C GLU A 328 5.68 5.77 22.33
N GLN A 329 4.66 5.00 22.71
CA GLN A 329 4.79 3.84 23.59
C GLN A 329 4.86 2.50 22.83
N GLU A 330 4.66 2.50 21.51
CA GLU A 330 4.68 1.33 20.61
C GLU A 330 6.00 1.08 19.88
#